data_AF-A0A7Y0N020-F1
#
_entry.id   AF-A0A7Y0N020-F1
#
_cell.length_a   1.000
_cell.length_b   1.000
_cell.length_c   1.000
_cell.angle_alpha   90.00
_cell.angle_beta   90.00
_cell.angle_gamma   90.00
#
_symmetry.space_group_name_H-M   'P 1'
#
loop_
_entity.id
_entity.type
_entity.pdbx_description
1 polymer ?
#
loop_
_entity_poly.entity_id
_entity_poly.type
_entity_poly.pdbx_seq_one_letter_code
_entity_poly.pdbx_strand_id
1 'polypeptide(L)'
;MEISSEKIKGSIASFLAVFISFGGGWYYLDQQRLAAAQEQQEALKLKIEADLKLQQYDDQRKALEKKEQQQYREQARDKELSDLTLKFIDEASGINFHQQCGDDPEHNAQARKAKALLSLIESKAIEYGRMEIVNNFVKKQRFGIGGWSQTCKP
;
A
#
# COMPACT_ATOMS: atom_id res chain seq x y z
N MET A 1 48.16 66.53 -52.89
CA MET A 1 48.27 65.09 -52.61
C MET A 1 46.93 64.48 -52.99
N GLU A 2 46.78 64.05 -54.24
CA GLU A 2 45.52 63.50 -54.75
C GLU A 2 45.44 62.02 -54.40
N ILE A 3 44.47 61.65 -53.57
CA ILE A 3 44.24 60.26 -53.19
C ILE A 3 43.55 59.60 -54.38
N SER A 4 44.22 58.61 -55.00
CA SER A 4 43.63 57.89 -56.14
C SER A 4 42.37 57.12 -55.73
N SER A 5 41.38 57.09 -56.61
CA SER A 5 40.07 56.48 -56.36
C SER A 5 40.13 54.97 -56.03
N GLU A 6 41.19 54.29 -56.46
CA GLU A 6 41.46 52.88 -56.13
C GLU A 6 41.82 52.66 -54.66
N LYS A 7 42.58 53.59 -54.04
CA LYS A 7 42.89 53.49 -52.60
C LYS A 7 41.65 53.66 -51.73
N ILE A 8 40.68 54.48 -52.17
CA ILE A 8 39.41 54.69 -51.47
C ILE A 8 38.54 53.44 -51.59
N LYS A 9 38.44 52.83 -52.78
CA LYS A 9 37.67 51.58 -52.99
C LYS A 9 38.25 50.40 -52.21
N GLY A 10 39.57 50.24 -52.17
CA GLY A 10 40.23 49.19 -51.39
C GLY A 10 40.01 49.34 -49.88
N SER A 11 40.03 50.59 -49.38
CA SER A 11 39.76 50.88 -47.97
C SER A 11 38.34 50.51 -47.56
N ILE A 12 37.34 50.90 -48.37
CA ILE A 12 35.92 50.58 -48.12
C ILE A 12 35.68 49.07 -48.16
N ALA A 13 36.27 48.36 -49.12
CA ALA A 13 36.18 46.90 -49.22
C ALA A 13 36.79 46.20 -47.99
N SER A 14 37.94 46.68 -47.50
CA SER A 14 38.57 46.15 -46.27
C SER A 14 37.70 46.37 -45.04
N PHE A 15 37.04 47.53 -44.93
CA PHE A 15 36.14 47.85 -43.82
C PHE A 15 34.90 46.97 -43.81
N LEU A 16 34.32 46.71 -44.98
CA LEU A 16 33.17 45.81 -45.16
C LEU A 16 33.52 44.36 -44.81
N ALA A 17 34.70 43.88 -45.23
CA ALA A 17 35.16 42.53 -44.90
C ALA A 17 35.33 42.33 -43.40
N VAL A 18 35.89 43.31 -42.68
CA VAL A 18 36.01 43.28 -41.22
C VAL A 18 34.63 43.28 -40.57
N PHE A 19 33.70 44.14 -41.00
CA PHE A 19 32.34 44.17 -40.45
C PHE A 19 31.60 42.83 -40.60
N ILE A 20 31.71 42.18 -41.76
CA ILE A 20 31.11 40.86 -42.00
C ILE A 20 31.76 39.80 -41.12
N SER A 21 33.09 39.84 -40.96
CA SER A 21 33.83 38.90 -40.11
C SER A 21 33.45 39.01 -38.64
N PHE A 22 33.32 40.24 -38.12
CA PHE A 22 32.90 40.50 -36.75
C PHE A 22 31.41 40.18 -36.53
N GLY A 23 30.53 40.50 -37.49
CA GLY A 23 29.11 40.17 -37.42
C GLY A 23 28.83 38.66 -37.49
N GLY A 24 29.54 37.94 -38.37
CA GLY A 24 29.44 36.49 -38.50
C GLY A 24 29.98 35.74 -37.28
N GLY A 25 31.08 36.22 -36.69
CA GLY A 25 31.63 35.67 -35.45
C GLY A 25 30.68 35.83 -34.26
N TRP A 26 30.00 36.98 -34.14
CA TRP A 26 28.97 37.20 -33.13
C TRP A 26 27.76 36.29 -33.33
N TYR A 27 27.27 36.15 -34.55
CA TYR A 27 26.15 35.27 -34.86
C TYR A 27 26.44 33.81 -34.51
N TYR A 28 27.67 33.34 -34.79
CA TYR A 28 28.10 31.99 -34.45
C TYR A 28 28.19 31.76 -32.93
N LEU A 29 28.76 32.72 -32.19
CA LEU A 29 28.83 32.66 -30.73
C LEU A 29 27.43 32.73 -30.08
N ASP A 30 26.51 33.48 -30.66
CA ASP A 30 25.14 33.58 -30.18
C ASP A 30 24.35 32.28 -30.42
N GLN A 31 24.53 31.64 -31.58
CA GLN A 31 23.98 30.31 -31.83
C GLN A 31 24.50 29.26 -30.85
N GLN A 32 25.80 29.27 -30.52
CA GLN A 32 26.35 28.35 -29.52
C GLN A 32 25.76 28.59 -28.12
N ARG A 33 25.56 29.85 -27.73
CA ARG A 33 24.91 30.18 -26.45
C ARG A 33 23.47 29.69 -26.40
N LEU A 34 22.72 29.85 -27.48
CA LEU A 34 21.33 29.37 -27.56
C LEU A 34 21.26 27.84 -27.49
N ALA A 35 22.14 27.14 -28.20
CA ALA A 35 22.22 25.68 -28.16
C ALA A 35 22.56 25.17 -26.75
N ALA A 36 23.57 25.76 -26.10
CA ALA A 36 23.95 25.40 -24.73
C ALA A 36 22.82 25.67 -23.71
N ALA A 37 22.06 26.77 -23.89
CA ALA A 37 20.92 27.08 -23.04
C ALA A 37 19.77 26.07 -23.25
N GLN A 38 19.54 25.61 -24.48
CA GLN A 38 18.54 24.58 -24.78
C GLN A 38 18.93 23.23 -24.16
N GLU A 39 20.19 22.80 -24.29
CA GLU A 39 20.67 21.56 -23.66
C GLU A 39 20.52 21.60 -22.13
N GLN A 40 20.82 22.74 -21.49
CA GLN A 40 20.63 22.90 -20.05
C GLN A 40 19.15 22.80 -19.65
N GLN A 41 18.24 23.37 -20.44
CA GLN A 41 16.80 23.26 -20.20
C GLN A 41 16.30 21.82 -20.36
N GLU A 42 16.76 21.09 -21.37
CA GLU A 42 16.39 19.69 -21.57
C GLU A 42 16.93 18.80 -20.44
N ALA A 43 18.18 19.01 -20.03
CA ALA A 43 18.77 18.30 -18.90
C ALA A 43 18.00 18.56 -17.59
N LEU A 44 17.55 19.80 -17.36
CA LEU A 44 16.71 20.14 -16.20
C LEU A 44 15.34 19.46 -16.27
N LYS A 45 14.69 19.45 -17.44
CA LYS A 45 13.40 18.75 -17.64
C LYS A 45 13.54 17.25 -17.37
N LEU A 46 14.57 16.62 -17.91
CA LEU A 46 14.84 15.20 -17.70
C LEU A 46 15.09 14.87 -16.23
N LYS A 47 15.82 15.72 -15.51
CA LYS A 47 16.02 15.56 -14.05
C LYS A 47 14.70 15.66 -13.29
N ILE A 48 13.89 16.68 -13.57
CA ILE A 48 12.59 16.86 -12.91
C ILE A 48 11.66 15.67 -13.20
N GLU A 49 11.65 15.17 -14.44
CA GLU A 49 10.84 14.00 -14.82
C GLU A 49 11.33 12.72 -14.12
N ALA A 50 12.65 12.53 -14.00
CA ALA A 50 13.23 11.40 -13.28
C ALA A 50 12.90 11.46 -11.78
N ASP A 51 13.01 12.62 -11.15
CA ASP A 51 12.68 12.82 -9.73
C ASP A 51 11.19 12.60 -9.47
N LEU A 52 10.31 13.08 -10.36
CA LEU A 52 8.86 12.81 -10.28
C LEU A 52 8.56 11.31 -10.40
N LYS A 53 9.20 10.61 -11.34
CA LYS A 53 9.03 9.16 -11.48
C LYS A 53 9.53 8.42 -10.24
N LEU A 54 10.67 8.80 -9.68
CA LEU A 54 11.20 8.24 -8.42
C LEU A 54 10.21 8.40 -7.26
N GLN A 55 9.64 9.60 -7.09
CA GLN A 55 8.63 9.84 -6.07
C GLN A 55 7.37 8.98 -6.29
N GLN A 56 6.90 8.85 -7.53
CA GLN A 56 5.76 8.00 -7.84
C GLN A 56 6.03 6.53 -7.51
N TYR A 57 7.22 6.01 -7.80
CA TYR A 57 7.60 4.65 -7.45
C TYR A 57 7.68 4.43 -5.94
N ASP A 58 8.26 5.38 -5.20
CA ASP A 58 8.33 5.31 -3.74
C ASP A 58 6.94 5.34 -3.08
N ASP A 59 6.03 6.16 -3.60
CA ASP A 59 4.66 6.21 -3.11
C ASP A 59 3.89 4.92 -3.44
N GLN A 60 4.10 4.34 -4.64
CA GLN A 60 3.53 3.05 -5.00
C GLN A 60 4.07 1.92 -4.11
N ARG A 61 5.38 1.91 -3.83
CA ARG A 61 5.98 0.93 -2.91
C ARG A 61 5.39 1.05 -1.51
N LYS A 62 5.31 2.26 -0.95
CA LYS A 62 4.70 2.49 0.37
C LYS A 62 3.22 2.07 0.41
N ALA A 63 2.49 2.32 -0.68
CA ALA A 63 1.09 1.90 -0.78
C ALA A 63 0.95 0.38 -0.82
N LEU A 64 1.83 -0.32 -1.54
CA LEU A 64 1.87 -1.79 -1.58
C LEU A 64 2.26 -2.39 -0.23
N GLU A 65 3.31 -1.89 0.43
CA GLU A 65 3.73 -2.37 1.75
C GLU A 65 2.61 -2.22 2.80
N LYS A 66 1.86 -1.10 2.76
CA LYS A 66 0.69 -0.91 3.64
C LYS A 66 -0.41 -1.94 3.35
N LYS A 67 -0.68 -2.24 2.08
CA LYS A 67 -1.69 -3.24 1.70
C LYS A 67 -1.30 -4.64 2.17
N GLU A 68 -0.04 -5.03 1.97
CA GLU A 68 0.45 -6.33 2.44
C GLU A 68 0.35 -6.45 3.95
N GLN A 69 0.79 -5.44 4.71
CA GLN A 69 0.67 -5.44 6.17
C GLN A 69 -0.78 -5.56 6.65
N GLN A 70 -1.72 -4.92 5.96
CA GLN A 70 -3.14 -5.05 6.29
C GLN A 70 -3.66 -6.47 6.01
N GLN A 71 -3.29 -7.06 4.87
CA GLN A 71 -3.67 -8.44 4.53
C GLN A 71 -3.11 -9.44 5.55
N TYR A 72 -1.84 -9.32 5.95
CA TYR A 72 -1.27 -10.20 6.99
C TYR A 72 -2.01 -10.07 8.32
N ARG A 73 -2.40 -8.85 8.72
CA ARG A 73 -3.20 -8.63 9.94
C ARG A 73 -4.61 -9.18 9.84
N GLU A 74 -5.23 -9.13 8.66
CA GLU A 74 -6.55 -9.74 8.43
C GLU A 74 -6.46 -11.26 8.48
N GLN A 75 -5.49 -11.86 7.79
CA GLN A 75 -5.24 -13.31 7.84
C GLN A 75 -4.93 -13.80 9.26
N ALA A 76 -4.15 -13.04 10.04
CA ALA A 76 -3.85 -13.39 11.41
C ALA A 76 -5.12 -13.39 12.30
N ARG A 77 -5.98 -12.38 12.12
CA ARG A 77 -7.28 -12.28 12.83
C ARG A 77 -8.21 -13.44 12.45
N ASP A 78 -8.29 -13.77 11.16
CA ASP A 78 -9.10 -14.89 10.67
C ASP A 78 -8.58 -16.23 11.19
N LYS A 79 -7.26 -16.40 11.24
CA LYS A 79 -6.62 -17.60 11.81
C LYS A 79 -6.89 -17.74 13.30
N GLU A 80 -6.68 -16.69 14.09
CA GLU A 80 -6.97 -16.70 15.53
C GLU A 80 -8.42 -17.12 15.80
N LEU A 81 -9.35 -16.58 15.01
CA LEU A 81 -10.76 -16.87 15.18
C LEU A 81 -11.11 -18.29 14.73
N SER A 82 -10.50 -18.77 13.65
CA SER A 82 -10.61 -20.16 13.22
C SER A 82 -10.08 -21.13 14.28
N ASP A 83 -8.90 -20.87 14.84
CA ASP A 83 -8.29 -21.67 15.90
C ASP A 83 -9.19 -21.74 17.15
N LEU A 84 -9.79 -20.61 17.55
CA LEU A 84 -10.75 -20.57 18.65
C LEU A 84 -12.02 -21.38 18.36
N THR A 85 -12.56 -21.29 17.15
CA THR A 85 -13.73 -22.09 16.76
C THR A 85 -13.44 -23.58 16.71
N LEU A 86 -12.26 -23.99 16.22
CA LEU A 86 -11.82 -25.38 16.21
C LEU A 86 -11.65 -25.89 17.63
N LYS A 87 -11.01 -25.11 18.51
CA LYS A 87 -10.88 -25.44 19.92
C LYS A 87 -12.24 -25.64 20.60
N PHE A 88 -13.23 -24.80 20.29
CA PHE A 88 -14.59 -24.99 20.79
C PHE A 88 -15.22 -26.28 20.27
N ILE A 89 -15.03 -26.62 18.98
CA ILE A 89 -15.53 -27.87 18.42
C ILE A 89 -14.86 -29.06 19.14
N ASP A 90 -13.54 -29.09 19.26
CA ASP A 90 -12.84 -30.21 19.88
C ASP A 90 -13.17 -30.38 21.37
N GLU A 91 -13.24 -29.29 22.14
CA GLU A 91 -13.46 -29.35 23.58
C GLU A 91 -14.93 -29.43 23.99
N ALA A 92 -15.85 -28.93 23.15
CA ALA A 92 -17.24 -28.71 23.54
C ALA A 92 -18.30 -29.25 22.55
N SER A 93 -17.94 -29.83 21.39
CA SER A 93 -18.94 -30.39 20.46
C SER A 93 -19.75 -31.53 21.05
N GLY A 94 -19.17 -32.26 22.01
CA GLY A 94 -19.87 -33.32 22.71
C GLY A 94 -20.91 -32.76 23.69
N ILE A 95 -20.64 -31.64 24.34
CA ILE A 95 -21.26 -31.30 25.63
C ILE A 95 -22.51 -30.45 25.48
N ASN A 96 -23.59 -30.85 26.18
CA ASN A 96 -24.76 -29.99 26.31
C ASN A 96 -24.52 -28.92 27.39
N PHE A 97 -23.87 -27.83 27.01
CA PHE A 97 -23.56 -26.76 27.96
C PHE A 97 -24.79 -25.97 28.44
N HIS A 98 -25.98 -26.18 27.86
CA HIS A 98 -27.24 -25.58 28.33
C HIS A 98 -27.84 -26.34 29.52
N GLN A 99 -27.46 -27.60 29.71
CA GLN A 99 -27.93 -28.44 30.81
C GLN A 99 -26.98 -28.35 31.99
N GLN A 100 -27.51 -28.00 33.17
CA GLN A 100 -26.80 -28.19 34.43
C GLN A 100 -27.12 -29.61 34.93
N CYS A 101 -26.09 -30.43 35.12
CA CYS A 101 -26.24 -31.76 35.70
C CYS A 101 -26.01 -31.64 37.21
N GLY A 102 -26.99 -32.01 38.05
CA GLY A 102 -26.87 -31.85 39.50
C GLY A 102 -25.64 -32.55 40.09
N ASP A 103 -25.44 -33.82 39.71
CA ASP A 103 -24.44 -34.71 40.32
C ASP A 103 -23.19 -34.95 39.47
N ASP A 104 -23.03 -34.25 38.34
CA ASP A 104 -21.84 -34.34 37.47
C ASP A 104 -21.00 -33.04 37.49
N PRO A 105 -20.06 -32.90 38.44
CA PRO A 105 -19.23 -31.71 38.56
C PRO A 105 -18.27 -31.53 37.38
N GLU A 106 -17.86 -32.62 36.71
CA GLU A 106 -16.98 -32.56 35.54
C GLU A 106 -17.73 -31.99 34.33
N HIS A 107 -18.93 -32.48 34.06
CA HIS A 107 -19.80 -31.94 33.01
C HIS A 107 -20.07 -30.45 33.23
N ASN A 108 -20.41 -30.05 34.46
CA ASN A 108 -20.67 -28.64 34.79
C ASN A 108 -19.42 -27.74 34.63
N ALA A 109 -18.22 -28.27 34.89
CA ALA A 109 -16.98 -27.54 34.67
C ALA A 109 -16.70 -27.35 33.17
N GLN A 110 -16.89 -28.41 32.38
CA GLN A 110 -16.69 -28.35 30.94
C GLN A 110 -17.76 -27.46 30.25
N ALA A 111 -19.02 -27.54 30.69
CA ALA A 111 -20.10 -26.65 30.22
C ALA A 111 -19.81 -25.16 30.49
N ARG A 112 -19.23 -24.85 31.66
CA ARG A 112 -18.77 -23.48 31.99
C ARG A 112 -17.63 -23.02 31.07
N LYS A 113 -16.65 -23.89 30.80
CA LYS A 113 -15.55 -23.62 29.87
C LYS A 113 -16.06 -23.40 28.44
N ALA A 114 -16.97 -24.24 27.97
CA ALA A 114 -17.61 -24.10 26.66
C ALA A 114 -18.34 -22.76 26.51
N LYS A 115 -19.15 -22.36 27.51
CA LYS A 115 -19.81 -21.04 27.52
C LYS A 115 -18.81 -19.89 27.48
N ALA A 116 -17.71 -19.99 28.23
CA ALA A 116 -16.66 -18.97 28.25
C ALA A 116 -15.95 -18.87 26.89
N LEU A 117 -15.62 -20.00 26.26
CA LEU A 117 -15.02 -20.07 24.93
C LEU A 117 -15.97 -19.49 23.86
N LEU A 118 -17.26 -19.81 23.93
CA LEU A 118 -18.25 -19.25 23.00
C LEU A 118 -18.37 -17.73 23.13
N SER A 119 -18.31 -17.21 24.36
CA SER A 119 -18.30 -15.77 24.64
C SER A 119 -17.03 -15.09 24.13
N LEU A 120 -15.87 -15.76 24.25
CA LEU A 120 -14.60 -15.29 23.70
C LEU A 120 -14.62 -15.24 22.17
N ILE A 121 -15.19 -16.26 21.52
CA ILE A 121 -15.37 -16.27 20.06
C ILE A 121 -16.28 -15.13 19.63
N GLU A 122 -17.38 -14.89 20.36
CA GLU A 122 -18.30 -13.78 20.08
C GLU A 122 -17.60 -12.42 20.20
N SER A 123 -16.87 -12.18 21.29
CA SER A 123 -16.17 -10.90 21.49
C SER A 123 -15.10 -10.67 20.43
N LYS A 124 -14.31 -11.69 20.10
CA LYS A 124 -13.30 -11.64 19.03
C LYS A 124 -13.90 -11.46 17.65
N ALA A 125 -15.04 -12.10 17.37
CA ALA A 125 -15.73 -11.93 16.09
C ALA A 125 -16.27 -10.50 15.92
N ILE A 126 -16.77 -9.89 16.99
CA ILE A 126 -17.20 -8.49 17.00
C ILE A 126 -15.99 -7.56 16.83
N GLU A 127 -14.89 -7.81 17.56
CA GLU A 127 -13.64 -7.03 17.47
C GLU A 127 -13.09 -7.02 16.03
N TYR A 128 -13.19 -8.15 15.32
CA TYR A 128 -12.68 -8.29 13.94
C TYR A 128 -13.73 -7.99 12.86
N GLY A 129 -14.95 -7.61 13.23
CA GLY A 129 -16.04 -7.31 12.29
C GLY A 129 -16.58 -8.53 11.54
N ARG A 130 -16.34 -9.76 12.03
CA ARG A 130 -16.79 -11.03 11.45
C ARG A 130 -18.18 -11.44 11.97
N MET A 131 -19.18 -10.61 11.68
CA MET A 131 -20.56 -10.82 12.15
C MET A 131 -21.21 -12.11 11.60
N GLU A 132 -20.71 -12.63 10.48
CA GLU A 132 -21.13 -13.92 9.93
C GLU A 132 -20.90 -15.07 10.91
N ILE A 133 -19.82 -15.05 11.69
CA ILE A 133 -19.47 -16.10 12.64
C ILE A 133 -20.35 -15.97 13.89
N VAL A 134 -20.64 -14.74 14.32
CA VAL A 134 -21.63 -14.49 15.37
C VAL A 134 -22.99 -15.07 14.98
N ASN A 135 -23.45 -14.79 13.75
CA ASN A 135 -24.77 -15.19 13.30
C ASN A 135 -24.89 -16.68 12.96
N ASN A 136 -23.87 -17.25 12.33
CA ASN A 136 -23.93 -18.62 11.81
C ASN A 136 -23.38 -19.66 12.78
N PHE A 137 -22.44 -19.29 13.64
CA PHE A 137 -21.81 -20.21 14.59
C PHE A 137 -22.28 -19.93 16.02
N VAL A 138 -21.97 -18.75 16.58
CA VAL A 138 -22.25 -18.45 18.00
C VAL A 138 -23.73 -18.57 18.33
N LYS A 139 -24.60 -17.94 17.53
CA LYS A 139 -26.05 -18.03 17.73
C LYS A 139 -26.54 -19.47 17.62
N LYS A 140 -26.13 -20.24 16.61
CA LYS A 140 -26.57 -21.63 16.46
C LYS A 140 -26.16 -22.52 17.63
N GLN A 141 -24.96 -22.32 18.16
CA GLN A 141 -24.50 -23.02 19.36
C GLN A 141 -25.29 -22.59 20.60
N ARG A 142 -25.57 -21.29 20.76
CA ARG A 142 -26.46 -20.80 21.84
C ARG A 142 -27.88 -21.34 21.75
N PHE A 143 -28.40 -21.57 20.55
CA PHE A 143 -29.72 -22.15 20.35
C PHE A 143 -29.74 -23.69 20.45
N GLY A 144 -28.60 -24.32 20.76
CA GLY A 144 -28.53 -25.74 21.06
C GLY A 144 -28.66 -26.65 19.83
N ILE A 145 -28.42 -26.13 18.61
CA ILE A 145 -28.61 -26.86 17.35
C ILE A 145 -27.61 -28.05 17.21
N GLY A 146 -26.62 -28.18 18.10
CA GLY A 146 -25.63 -29.26 18.09
C GLY A 146 -25.57 -30.18 19.32
N GLY A 147 -26.45 -30.03 20.31
CA GLY A 147 -26.22 -30.61 21.65
C GLY A 147 -27.40 -31.31 22.31
N TRP A 148 -28.26 -32.00 21.55
CA TRP A 148 -29.41 -32.72 22.12
C TRP A 148 -29.10 -34.16 22.54
N SER A 149 -27.89 -34.67 22.30
CA SER A 149 -27.55 -36.08 22.51
C SER A 149 -26.75 -36.39 23.78
N GLN A 150 -26.22 -35.40 24.51
CA GLN A 150 -25.51 -35.67 25.77
C GLN A 150 -26.46 -35.65 26.96
N THR A 151 -26.77 -36.86 27.43
CA THR A 151 -27.39 -37.10 28.72
C THR A 151 -26.35 -36.93 29.83
N CYS A 152 -26.72 -36.24 30.92
CA CYS A 152 -25.99 -36.36 32.17
C CYS A 152 -25.79 -37.85 32.50
N LYS A 153 -24.63 -38.24 33.04
CA LYS A 153 -24.51 -39.56 33.66
C LYS A 153 -25.62 -39.71 34.73
N PRO A 154 -26.26 -40.87 34.83
CA PRO A 154 -27.15 -41.16 35.97
C PRO A 154 -26.38 -41.15 37.28
#